data_AF-A0A7S2HC60-F1
#
_entry.id   AF-A0A7S2HC60-F1
#
_cell.length_a   1.000
_cell.length_b   1.000
_cell.length_c   1.000
_cell.angle_alpha   90.00
_cell.angle_beta   90.00
_cell.angle_gamma   90.00
#
_symmetry.space_group_name_H-M   'P 1'
#
loop_
_entity.id
_entity.type
_entity.pdbx_description
1 polymer ?
#
loop_
_entity_poly.entity_id
_entity_poly.type
_entity_poly.pdbx_seq_one_letter_code
_entity_poly.pdbx_strand_id
1 'polypeptide(L)'
;HADLPERHCDYNTWRRRGWCRLEEQASELRLFNEMCSDGAVLERETRRPMIVHSATHATSTNMFDHFYMLGQRSTSVFTGDFACCDLNHRKVYPDGTVLLIPCDKDRIRPLVRGLWDRKICHLLEQPAKIKHMLGW
;
A
#
# COMPACT_ATOMS: atom_id res chain seq x y z
N HIS A 1 15.61 -5.98 -7.41
CA HIS A 1 14.75 -7.02 -6.78
C HIS A 1 15.69 -8.09 -6.26
N ALA A 2 15.36 -8.84 -5.19
CA ALA A 2 16.24 -9.95 -4.74
C ALA A 2 16.51 -10.96 -5.87
N ASP A 3 15.60 -11.02 -6.85
CA ASP A 3 15.58 -11.99 -7.94
C ASP A 3 16.22 -11.46 -9.24
N LEU A 4 16.62 -10.18 -9.30
CA LEU A 4 17.23 -9.57 -10.49
C LEU A 4 18.37 -8.62 -10.06
N PRO A 5 19.65 -9.05 -10.16
CA PRO A 5 20.79 -8.31 -9.65
C PRO A 5 21.05 -7.00 -10.40
N GLU A 6 20.64 -6.88 -11.66
CA GLU A 6 20.88 -5.68 -12.50
C GLU A 6 19.73 -4.67 -12.48
N ARG A 7 18.56 -5.03 -11.92
CA ARG A 7 17.43 -4.10 -11.79
C ARG A 7 17.38 -3.52 -10.38
N HIS A 8 17.98 -2.35 -10.23
CA HIS A 8 17.73 -1.48 -9.08
C HIS A 8 16.23 -1.19 -9.00
N CYS A 9 15.63 -1.46 -7.83
CA CYS A 9 14.24 -1.11 -7.55
C CYS A 9 14.23 0.39 -7.25
N ASP A 10 14.04 1.21 -8.27
CA ASP A 10 13.88 2.65 -8.11
C ASP A 10 12.43 3.00 -7.71
N TYR A 11 12.22 4.22 -7.24
CA TYR A 11 10.89 4.68 -6.82
C TYR A 11 9.86 4.60 -7.96
N ASN A 12 10.28 4.82 -9.20
CA ASN A 12 9.41 4.83 -10.37
C ASN A 12 8.92 3.44 -10.78
N THR A 13 9.74 2.41 -10.63
CA THR A 13 9.33 1.02 -10.87
C THR A 13 8.52 0.48 -9.71
N TRP A 14 8.85 0.86 -8.47
CA TRP A 14 8.07 0.52 -7.28
C TRP A 14 6.62 1.05 -7.39
N ARG A 15 6.45 2.34 -7.69
CA ARG A 15 5.11 2.99 -7.76
C ARG A 15 4.21 2.47 -8.88
N ARG A 16 4.72 1.69 -9.83
CA ARG A 16 3.90 1.09 -10.91
C ARG A 16 3.28 -0.24 -10.50
N ARG A 17 3.86 -0.92 -9.51
CA ARG A 17 3.46 -2.28 -9.11
C ARG A 17 2.24 -2.27 -8.20
N GLY A 18 1.29 -3.12 -8.51
CA GLY A 18 0.06 -3.28 -7.72
C GLY A 18 0.33 -3.69 -6.27
N TRP A 19 1.27 -4.62 -6.04
CA TRP A 19 1.65 -5.08 -4.71
C TRP A 19 2.27 -3.99 -3.83
N CYS A 20 3.16 -3.17 -4.41
CA CYS A 20 3.79 -2.06 -3.71
C CYS A 20 2.78 -0.97 -3.31
N ARG A 21 1.83 -0.67 -4.20
CA ARG A 21 0.72 0.24 -3.89
C ARG A 21 -0.20 -0.33 -2.80
N LEU A 22 -0.40 -1.65 -2.79
CA LEU A 22 -1.23 -2.31 -1.78
C LEU A 22 -0.59 -2.21 -0.40
N GLU A 23 0.73 -2.41 -0.32
CA GLU A 23 1.50 -2.23 0.91
C GLU A 23 1.39 -0.78 1.43
N GLU A 24 1.55 0.21 0.55
CA GLU A 24 1.38 1.61 0.90
C GLU A 24 -0.04 1.90 1.43
N GLN A 25 -1.09 1.46 0.71
CA GLN A 25 -2.47 1.64 1.16
C GLN A 25 -2.78 0.91 2.47
N ALA A 26 -2.22 -0.29 2.67
CA ALA A 26 -2.41 -1.04 3.91
C ALA A 26 -1.72 -0.35 5.10
N SER A 27 -0.56 0.27 4.88
CA SER A 27 0.11 1.09 5.89
C SER A 27 -0.76 2.28 6.29
N GLU A 28 -1.30 3.03 5.34
CA GLU A 28 -2.13 4.23 5.59
C GLU A 28 -3.48 3.92 6.24
N LEU A 29 -4.13 2.84 5.80
CA LEU A 29 -5.44 2.43 6.31
C LEU A 29 -5.34 1.67 7.65
N ARG A 30 -4.12 1.40 8.14
CA ARG A 30 -3.92 0.82 9.46
C ARG A 30 -4.52 1.73 10.54
N LEU A 31 -5.20 1.11 11.51
CA LEU A 31 -5.72 1.79 12.69
C LEU A 31 -4.60 1.93 13.74
N PHE A 32 -4.60 3.06 14.46
CA PHE A 32 -3.52 3.47 15.36
C PHE A 32 -3.55 2.84 16.76
N ASN A 33 -4.46 1.92 17.03
CA ASN A 33 -4.70 1.44 18.39
C ASN A 33 -4.10 0.05 18.64
N GLU A 34 -2.82 0.01 19.01
CA GLU A 34 -2.36 -0.98 19.99
C GLU A 34 -2.17 -0.22 21.31
N MET A 35 -3.02 -0.49 22.31
CA MET A 35 -2.74 -0.07 23.68
C MET A 35 -1.46 -0.80 24.11
N CYS A 36 -0.38 -0.06 24.36
CA CYS A 36 0.72 -0.60 25.14
C CYS A 36 0.22 -0.89 26.57
N SER A 37 0.73 -1.95 27.18
CA SER A 37 0.42 -2.40 28.55
C SER A 37 0.54 -1.31 29.62
N ASP A 38 1.22 -0.21 29.30
CA ASP A 38 1.59 0.84 30.24
C ASP A 38 0.69 2.09 30.11
N GLY A 39 -0.41 2.02 29.37
CA GLY A 39 -1.38 3.13 29.23
C GLY A 39 -0.91 4.28 28.35
N ALA A 40 0.34 4.24 27.85
CA ALA A 40 0.81 5.14 26.81
C ALA A 40 0.21 4.71 25.46
N VAL A 41 -0.56 5.60 24.84
CA VAL A 41 -0.93 5.49 23.43
C VAL A 41 0.33 5.74 22.62
N LEU A 42 1.05 4.66 22.30
CA LEU A 42 2.14 4.73 21.35
C LEU A 42 1.47 4.85 19.98
N GLU A 43 1.21 6.08 19.54
CA GLU A 43 0.78 6.36 18.17
C GLU A 43 1.86 5.78 17.25
N ARG A 44 1.64 4.54 16.77
CA ARG A 44 2.45 3.99 15.68
C ARG A 44 2.05 4.77 14.44
N GLU A 45 2.63 5.96 14.28
CA GLU A 45 2.48 6.81 13.10
C GLU A 45 2.55 5.95 11.83
N THR A 46 1.70 6.29 10.85
CA THR A 46 1.67 5.57 9.57
C THR A 46 3.09 5.61 9.02
N ARG A 47 3.71 4.43 8.93
CA ARG A 47 5.08 4.33 8.45
C ARG A 47 5.03 4.48 6.96
N ARG A 48 5.23 5.72 6.53
CA ARG A 48 5.34 6.08 5.12
C ARG A 48 6.63 5.50 4.57
N PRO A 49 6.63 5.02 3.31
CA PRO A 49 7.83 4.45 2.72
C PRO A 49 8.94 5.50 2.68
N MET A 50 10.12 5.13 3.18
CA MET A 50 11.33 5.93 3.06
C MET A 50 11.99 5.60 1.72
N ILE A 51 12.18 6.61 0.88
CA ILE A 51 12.81 6.47 -0.43
C ILE A 51 14.29 6.78 -0.27
N VAL A 52 15.12 5.75 -0.38
CA VAL A 52 16.59 5.90 -0.33
C VAL A 52 17.10 6.13 -1.75
N HIS A 53 17.67 7.31 -2.00
CA HIS A 53 18.21 7.69 -3.31
C HIS A 53 19.71 7.39 -3.42
N SER A 54 20.44 7.49 -2.31
CA SER A 54 21.86 7.18 -2.23
C SER A 54 22.24 6.77 -0.80
N ALA A 55 23.50 6.37 -0.59
CA ALA A 55 24.02 6.04 0.74
C ALA A 55 23.88 7.18 1.76
N THR A 56 23.74 8.43 1.31
CA THR A 56 23.67 9.62 2.16
C THR A 56 22.36 10.40 2.04
N HIS A 57 21.44 9.97 1.17
CA HIS A 57 20.22 10.73 0.89
C HIS A 57 18.99 9.83 0.90
N ALA A 58 18.04 10.16 1.78
CA ALA A 58 16.74 9.53 1.87
C ALA A 58 15.66 10.61 2.02
N THR A 59 14.50 10.38 1.42
CA THR A 59 13.33 11.27 1.50
C THR A 59 12.11 10.48 1.97
N SER A 60 11.26 11.10 2.78
CA SER A 60 9.91 10.61 3.08
C SER A 60 8.87 11.55 2.48
N THR A 61 7.70 11.02 2.14
CA THR A 61 6.58 11.83 1.62
C THR A 61 5.80 12.44 2.77
N ASN A 62 5.64 13.78 2.76
CA ASN A 62 4.78 14.44 3.74
C ASN A 62 3.29 14.24 3.39
N MET A 63 2.38 14.62 4.30
CA MET A 63 0.93 14.42 4.11
C MET A 63 0.39 15.05 2.83
N PHE A 64 0.87 16.23 2.46
CA PHE A 64 0.43 16.96 1.27
C PHE A 64 0.95 16.33 -0.03
N ASP A 65 2.23 15.93 -0.05
CA ASP A 65 2.82 15.21 -1.18
C ASP A 65 2.06 13.92 -1.45
N HIS A 66 1.72 13.22 -0.37
CA HIS A 66 0.96 11.98 -0.46
C HIS A 66 -0.46 12.20 -0.98
N PHE A 67 -1.15 13.24 -0.54
CA PHE A 67 -2.49 13.56 -1.05
C PHE A 67 -2.46 13.92 -2.54
N TYR A 68 -1.47 14.72 -2.95
CA TYR A 68 -1.27 15.12 -4.34
C TYR A 68 -0.91 13.93 -5.24
N MET A 69 -0.10 13.00 -4.74
CA MET A 69 0.40 11.87 -5.50
C MET A 69 -0.55 10.68 -5.51
N LEU A 70 -1.18 10.34 -4.37
CA LEU A 70 -2.06 9.16 -4.24
C LEU A 70 -3.54 9.44 -4.42
N GLY A 71 -3.98 10.71 -4.35
CA GLY A 71 -5.35 11.10 -4.69
C GLY A 71 -5.70 10.87 -6.17
N GLN A 72 -4.71 10.59 -7.00
CA GLN A 72 -4.91 10.31 -8.43
C GLN A 72 -5.46 8.90 -8.64
N ARG A 73 -6.46 8.74 -9.52
CA ARG A 73 -7.00 7.41 -9.87
C ARG A 73 -5.94 6.49 -10.50
N SER A 74 -4.94 7.08 -11.16
CA SER A 74 -3.81 6.38 -11.79
C SER A 74 -2.91 5.65 -10.79
N THR A 75 -2.92 6.05 -9.51
CA THR A 75 -2.12 5.46 -8.44
C THR A 75 -2.90 4.48 -7.56
N SER A 76 -4.14 4.14 -7.93
CA SER A 76 -4.91 3.09 -7.26
C SER A 76 -4.18 1.74 -7.30
N VAL A 77 -4.40 0.91 -6.28
CA VAL A 77 -3.92 -0.48 -6.24
C VAL A 77 -4.37 -1.25 -7.48
N PHE A 78 -5.64 -1.12 -7.88
CA PHE A 78 -6.20 -1.92 -8.99
C PHE A 78 -5.70 -1.51 -10.37
N THR A 79 -5.12 -0.31 -10.50
CA THR A 79 -4.49 0.19 -11.73
C THR A 79 -2.99 -0.09 -11.79
N GLY A 80 -2.41 -0.72 -10.77
CA GLY A 80 -1.01 -1.15 -10.78
C GLY A 80 -0.78 -2.45 -11.56
N ASP A 81 0.48 -2.68 -11.90
CA ASP A 81 0.97 -3.87 -12.59
C ASP A 81 1.08 -5.03 -11.59
N PHE A 82 0.29 -6.08 -11.79
CA PHE A 82 0.35 -7.30 -10.98
C PHE A 82 1.05 -8.39 -11.76
N ALA A 83 1.94 -9.12 -11.09
CA ALA A 83 2.66 -10.25 -11.69
C ALA A 83 1.71 -11.30 -12.29
N CYS A 84 0.54 -11.54 -11.68
CA CYS A 84 -0.46 -12.46 -12.23
C CYS A 84 -0.99 -12.01 -13.60
N CYS A 85 -1.15 -10.71 -13.82
CA CYS A 85 -1.63 -10.13 -15.08
C CYS A 85 -0.53 -10.13 -16.15
N ASP A 86 0.72 -9.83 -15.77
CA ASP A 86 1.87 -9.87 -16.68
C ASP A 86 2.12 -11.28 -17.23
N LEU A 87 1.86 -12.31 -16.42
CA LEU A 87 1.94 -13.72 -16.83
C LEU A 87 0.69 -14.22 -17.57
N ASN A 88 -0.23 -13.32 -17.95
CA ASN A 88 -1.51 -13.66 -18.58
C ASN A 88 -2.29 -14.75 -17.83
N HIS A 89 -2.18 -14.76 -16.50
CA HIS A 89 -2.81 -15.74 -15.60
C HIS A 89 -2.40 -17.19 -15.89
N ARG A 90 -1.20 -17.43 -16.44
CA ARG A 90 -0.71 -18.77 -16.79
C ARG A 90 0.72 -18.97 -16.30
N LYS A 91 1.00 -20.15 -15.75
CA LYS A 91 2.35 -20.60 -15.42
C LYS A 91 2.62 -21.94 -16.09
N VAL A 92 3.65 -21.97 -16.92
CA VAL A 92 4.12 -23.19 -17.61
C VAL A 92 5.24 -23.80 -16.78
N TYR A 93 5.08 -25.06 -16.40
CA TYR A 93 6.11 -25.82 -15.71
C TYR A 93 7.06 -26.51 -16.71
N PRO A 94 8.26 -26.93 -16.27
CA PRO A 94 9.23 -27.60 -17.15
C PRO A 94 8.72 -28.91 -17.78
N ASP A 95 7.71 -29.53 -17.18
CA ASP A 95 7.02 -30.73 -17.68
C ASP A 95 5.95 -30.42 -18.76
N GLY A 96 5.78 -29.15 -19.12
CA GLY A 96 4.78 -28.68 -20.08
C GLY A 96 3.38 -28.48 -19.49
N THR A 97 3.17 -28.72 -18.19
CA THR A 97 1.88 -28.49 -17.55
C THR A 97 1.61 -26.99 -17.43
N VAL A 98 0.37 -26.58 -17.71
CA VAL A 98 -0.07 -25.18 -17.62
C VAL A 98 -1.01 -25.03 -16.43
N LEU A 99 -0.58 -24.26 -15.43
CA LEU A 99 -1.41 -23.89 -14.29
C LEU A 99 -2.04 -22.52 -14.55
N LEU A 100 -3.37 -22.45 -14.43
CA LEU A 100 -4.11 -21.20 -14.44
C LEU A 100 -3.99 -20.52 -13.08
N ILE A 101 -3.47 -19.29 -13.05
CA ILE A 101 -3.32 -18.51 -11.82
C ILE A 101 -4.50 -17.55 -11.69
N PRO A 102 -5.33 -17.66 -10.63
CA PRO A 102 -6.42 -16.71 -10.39
C PRO A 102 -5.89 -15.29 -10.18
N CYS A 103 -6.70 -14.29 -10.55
CA CYS A 103 -6.29 -12.90 -10.47
C CYS A 103 -6.20 -12.40 -9.02
N ASP A 104 -5.08 -11.78 -8.68
CA ASP A 104 -4.89 -11.21 -7.35
C ASP A 104 -5.79 -9.98 -7.13
N LYS A 105 -6.17 -9.24 -8.18
CA LYS A 105 -7.05 -8.06 -8.07
C LYS A 105 -8.40 -8.40 -7.43
N ASP A 106 -8.98 -9.55 -7.79
CA ASP A 106 -10.26 -9.99 -7.24
C ASP A 106 -10.11 -10.46 -5.79
N ARG A 107 -8.98 -11.09 -5.47
CA ARG A 107 -8.64 -11.55 -4.12
C ARG A 107 -8.40 -10.41 -3.14
N ILE A 108 -7.72 -9.36 -3.57
CA ILE A 108 -7.37 -8.22 -2.71
C ILE A 108 -8.52 -7.21 -2.56
N ARG A 109 -9.50 -7.20 -3.49
CA ARG A 109 -10.64 -6.27 -3.43
C ARG A 109 -11.39 -6.26 -2.09
N PRO A 110 -11.82 -7.41 -1.53
CA PRO A 110 -12.50 -7.43 -0.23
C PRO A 110 -11.59 -6.96 0.91
N LEU A 111 -10.29 -7.22 0.83
CA LEU A 111 -9.32 -6.77 1.83
C LEU A 111 -9.20 -5.24 1.85
N VAL A 112 -9.00 -4.62 0.68
CA VAL A 112 -8.90 -3.16 0.56
C VAL A 112 -10.18 -2.48 1.02
N ARG A 113 -11.34 -3.05 0.65
CA ARG A 113 -12.66 -2.56 1.12
C ARG A 113 -12.78 -2.66 2.64
N GLY A 114 -12.42 -3.80 3.24
CA GLY A 114 -12.47 -3.98 4.68
C GLY A 114 -11.49 -3.09 5.46
N LEU A 115 -10.33 -2.74 4.88
CA LEU A 115 -9.42 -1.74 5.46
C LEU A 115 -10.04 -0.34 5.44
N TRP A 116 -10.64 0.04 4.31
CA TRP A 116 -11.31 1.32 4.14
C TRP A 116 -12.49 1.47 5.10
N ASP A 117 -13.39 0.49 5.14
CA ASP A 117 -14.60 0.54 5.98
C ASP A 117 -14.23 0.66 7.46
N ARG A 118 -13.21 -0.09 7.92
CA ARG A 118 -12.70 0.02 9.29
C ARG A 118 -12.15 1.41 9.60
N LYS A 119 -11.40 2.02 8.66
CA LYS A 119 -10.85 3.37 8.83
C LYS A 119 -11.97 4.41 8.90
N ILE A 120 -12.99 4.30 8.04
CA ILE A 120 -14.15 5.19 8.05
C ILE A 120 -14.92 5.07 9.37
N CYS A 121 -15.26 3.85 9.81
CA CYS A 121 -15.93 3.65 11.10
C CYS A 121 -15.12 4.27 12.25
N HIS A 122 -13.80 4.02 12.28
CA HIS A 122 -12.93 4.59 13.29
C HIS A 122 -12.92 6.14 13.27
N LEU A 123 -12.90 6.76 12.09
CA LEU A 123 -12.97 8.23 11.94
C LEU A 123 -14.35 8.79 12.35
N LEU A 124 -15.43 8.07 12.05
CA LEU A 124 -16.79 8.44 12.46
C LEU A 124 -17.00 8.34 13.97
N GLU A 125 -16.23 7.51 14.67
CA GLU A 125 -16.25 7.39 16.13
C GLU A 125 -15.38 8.45 16.84
N GLN A 126 -14.55 9.20 16.09
CA GLN A 126 -13.65 10.20 16.71
C GLN A 126 -14.40 11.39 17.33
N PRO A 127 -13.81 12.04 18.34
CA PRO A 127 -14.30 13.28 18.93
C PRO A 127 -14.50 14.40 17.89
N ALA A 128 -15.46 15.28 18.11
CA ALA A 128 -15.81 16.37 17.21
C ALA A 128 -14.61 17.27 16.82
N LYS A 129 -13.66 17.47 17.75
CA LYS A 129 -12.43 18.23 17.49
C LYS A 129 -11.53 17.59 16.42
N ILE A 130 -11.42 16.26 16.41
CA ILE A 130 -10.62 15.52 15.42
C ILE A 130 -11.36 15.50 14.08
N LYS A 131 -12.68 15.30 14.08
CA LYS A 131 -13.51 15.41 12.87
C LYS A 131 -13.41 16.80 12.22
N HIS A 132 -13.32 17.86 13.02
CA HIS A 132 -13.15 19.23 12.53
C HIS A 132 -11.73 19.48 11.96
N MET A 133 -10.68 18.93 12.58
CA MET A 133 -9.31 19.02 12.05
C MET A 133 -9.09 18.22 10.76
N LEU A 134 -9.77 17.08 10.62
CA LEU A 134 -9.72 16.23 9.42
C LEU A 134 -10.80 16.59 8.38
N GLY A 135 -11.50 17.71 8.59
CA GLY A 135 -12.63 18.15 7.80
C GLY A 135 -12.26 18.37 6.34
N TRP A 136 -12.93 17.58 5.48
CA TRP A 136 -13.32 17.99 4.14
C TRP A 136 -14.39 19.07 4.21
#